data_AF-F3UD93-F1
#
_entry.id   AF-F3UD93-F1
#
_cell.length_a   1.000
_cell.length_b   1.000
_cell.length_c   1.000
_cell.angle_alpha   90.00
_cell.angle_beta   90.00
_cell.angle_gamma   90.00
#
_symmetry.space_group_name_H-M   'P 1'
#
loop_
_entity.id
_entity.type
_entity.pdbx_description
1 polymer ?
#
loop_
_entity_poly.entity_id
_entity_poly.type
_entity_poly.pdbx_seq_one_letter_code
_entity_poly.pdbx_strand_id
1 'polypeptide(L)'
;MGKNKNKKKRGIGKIISIHRNYGFISTDSFGQKGEEIPFEISLDMIKIVNGKEQIEYSEEVSFDLRKGVLLRDKNIREAYNLKFNEKNLILKERITSKPYLQQIREKFTLFNIDIPDSELAKKELTDSTAIIQELKEQGTSEEELQDIVESLNRSNEAIFKTDDDVLYEYLKFKGFQPNMLEYLINGLFLDKNILFKVHRVSDDKQKHYEISDLIKLDEVDIVFREKILKWILGIENAYKSLMSRISTQELGGEQISEKVVLYWKNSTDRTKQEQYKRAKNRYKYLPYSDQYDYITNPDIFPLDDLMSQMDLTSLEGLLTIFDRFSKEEQNISGNSIKSIFPWIRDIVIHKQILRDLRVLRNAAAHGRPILPILMNPDYNPNWDLEFDNPEGRTNIKKWDLFEPLKRMNQIIFSVDEQTSIQIMQPIFGNPYRKAWIELNFIYHRFISLFDNKRYSDFLLESKEFLDYESIDSRTDLEKELYPKLFDIGDTTAFLQTGTPPAYCVLSNEATMASMAADIHRENMNSNIEKYL
;
A
#
# COMPACT_ATOMS: atom_id res chain seq x y z
N MET A 1 1.48 21.27 -44.26
CA MET A 1 2.67 20.40 -44.17
C MET A 1 3.51 20.89 -42.99
N GLY A 2 4.01 20.11 -42.04
CA GLY A 2 4.09 18.66 -41.94
C GLY A 2 3.80 18.16 -40.52
N LYS A 3 3.16 16.98 -40.47
CA LYS A 3 3.06 16.15 -39.28
C LYS A 3 4.49 15.77 -38.88
N ASN A 4 4.96 16.21 -37.72
CA ASN A 4 6.12 15.61 -37.08
C ASN A 4 5.74 14.17 -36.73
N LYS A 5 6.09 13.22 -37.62
CA LYS A 5 6.06 11.79 -37.30
C LYS A 5 6.96 11.63 -36.08
N ASN A 6 6.38 11.18 -34.97
CA ASN A 6 7.13 10.63 -33.83
C ASN A 6 8.16 9.63 -34.37
N LYS A 7 9.41 10.05 -34.59
CA LYS A 7 10.51 9.12 -34.76
C LYS A 7 10.57 8.33 -33.46
N LYS A 8 10.17 7.06 -33.49
CA LYS A 8 10.44 6.14 -32.38
C LYS A 8 11.94 6.25 -32.08
N LYS A 9 12.31 6.81 -30.93
CA LYS A 9 13.72 6.83 -30.50
C LYS A 9 14.08 5.37 -30.24
N ARG A 10 14.97 4.85 -31.09
CA ARG A 10 15.53 3.52 -30.96
C ARG A 10 16.73 3.61 -30.02
N GLY A 11 16.72 2.80 -28.96
CA GLY A 11 17.81 2.70 -28.00
C GLY A 11 18.81 1.63 -28.44
N ILE A 12 20.07 1.82 -28.03
CA ILE A 12 21.13 0.81 -28.05
C ILE A 12 21.67 0.71 -26.62
N GLY A 13 21.86 -0.50 -26.13
CA GLY A 13 22.36 -0.74 -24.79
C GLY A 13 22.98 -2.12 -24.63
N LYS A 14 23.39 -2.41 -23.39
CA LYS A 14 23.95 -3.70 -22.99
C LYS A 14 23.05 -4.39 -22.00
N ILE A 15 22.74 -5.67 -22.22
CA ILE A 15 22.04 -6.49 -21.24
C ILE A 15 23.00 -6.74 -20.07
N ILE A 16 22.61 -6.28 -18.88
CA ILE A 16 23.40 -6.37 -17.66
C ILE A 16 22.94 -7.52 -16.75
N SER A 17 21.68 -7.94 -16.89
CA SER A 17 21.11 -9.03 -16.11
C SER A 17 19.97 -9.70 -16.85
N ILE A 18 19.85 -11.02 -16.66
CA ILE A 18 18.78 -11.86 -17.20
C ILE A 18 18.25 -12.74 -16.09
N HIS A 19 16.94 -12.66 -15.90
CA HIS A 19 16.13 -13.50 -15.03
C HIS A 19 15.27 -14.45 -15.88
N ARG A 20 14.43 -15.25 -15.23
CA ARG A 20 13.61 -16.27 -15.91
C ARG A 20 12.66 -15.69 -16.96
N ASN A 21 12.09 -14.51 -16.69
CA ASN A 21 11.01 -13.90 -17.45
C ASN A 21 11.30 -12.46 -17.92
N TYR A 22 12.37 -11.83 -17.41
CA TYR A 22 12.73 -10.46 -17.75
C TYR A 22 14.24 -10.26 -17.62
N GLY A 23 14.74 -9.12 -18.09
CA GLY A 23 16.11 -8.67 -17.88
C GLY A 23 16.20 -7.16 -17.82
N PHE A 24 17.42 -6.64 -17.65
CA PHE A 24 17.70 -5.20 -17.66
C PHE A 24 18.75 -4.85 -18.71
N ILE A 25 18.56 -3.70 -19.35
CA ILE A 25 19.47 -3.12 -20.33
C ILE A 25 20.02 -1.81 -19.76
N SER A 26 21.35 -1.70 -19.66
CA SER A 26 22.01 -0.42 -19.42
C SER A 26 22.20 0.34 -20.75
N THR A 27 21.79 1.62 -20.79
CA THR A 27 21.83 2.43 -22.01
C THR A 27 22.16 3.90 -21.74
N ASP A 28 22.81 4.54 -22.71
CA ASP A 28 23.04 5.99 -22.74
C ASP A 28 22.10 6.71 -23.74
N SER A 29 21.25 5.95 -24.45
CA SER A 29 20.56 6.40 -25.67
C SER A 29 19.47 7.46 -25.44
N PHE A 30 19.01 7.62 -24.20
CA PHE A 30 17.91 8.53 -23.86
C PHE A 30 18.35 9.76 -23.05
N GLY A 31 19.65 10.09 -23.11
CA GLY A 31 20.21 11.33 -22.59
C GLY A 31 20.69 11.25 -21.14
N GLN A 32 20.87 10.05 -20.60
CA GLN A 32 21.42 9.80 -19.27
C GLN A 32 22.38 8.63 -19.35
N LYS A 33 23.55 8.77 -18.72
CA LYS A 33 24.59 7.75 -18.73
C LYS A 33 24.22 6.61 -17.79
N GLY A 34 24.25 5.37 -18.28
CA GLY A 34 24.03 4.14 -17.52
C GLY A 34 22.58 3.91 -17.08
N GLU A 35 21.58 4.45 -17.79
CA GLU A 35 20.16 4.22 -17.45
C GLU A 35 19.80 2.73 -17.60
N GLU A 36 19.21 2.13 -16.57
CA GLU A 36 18.75 0.74 -16.61
C GLU A 36 17.27 0.65 -17.01
N ILE A 37 16.97 -0.10 -18.08
CA ILE A 37 15.63 -0.26 -18.62
C ILE A 37 15.23 -1.74 -18.59
N PRO A 38 14.11 -2.11 -17.94
CA PRO A 38 13.63 -3.48 -17.94
C PRO A 38 13.04 -3.91 -19.29
N PHE A 39 13.09 -5.21 -19.58
CA PHE A 39 12.42 -5.84 -20.73
C PHE A 39 11.90 -7.24 -20.38
N GLU A 40 10.83 -7.67 -21.04
CA GLU A 40 10.30 -9.04 -20.91
C GLU A 40 11.00 -10.01 -21.87
N ILE A 41 11.23 -11.25 -21.41
CA ILE A 41 11.73 -12.35 -22.25
C ILE A 41 10.59 -12.84 -23.13
N SER A 42 10.76 -12.73 -24.45
CA SER A 42 9.78 -13.18 -25.43
C SER A 42 10.01 -14.63 -25.84
N LEU A 43 8.97 -15.28 -26.38
CA LEU A 43 9.02 -16.71 -26.76
C LEU A 43 10.09 -17.01 -27.81
N ASP A 44 10.39 -16.08 -28.71
CA ASP A 44 11.43 -16.20 -29.73
C ASP A 44 12.85 -16.27 -29.15
N MET A 45 13.05 -15.74 -27.94
CA MET A 45 14.29 -15.85 -27.19
C MET A 45 14.47 -17.23 -26.53
N ILE A 46 13.43 -18.07 -26.45
CA ILE A 46 13.51 -19.36 -25.77
C ILE A 46 13.89 -20.45 -26.77
N LYS A 47 14.99 -21.16 -26.49
CA LYS A 47 15.45 -22.34 -27.24
C LYS A 47 15.45 -23.57 -26.36
N ILE A 48 15.15 -24.73 -26.94
CA ILE A 48 15.34 -26.02 -26.28
C ILE A 48 16.63 -26.62 -26.80
N VAL A 49 17.63 -26.75 -25.92
CA VAL A 49 18.93 -27.35 -26.23
C VAL A 49 19.18 -28.46 -25.23
N ASN A 50 19.40 -29.69 -25.73
CA ASN A 50 19.60 -30.89 -24.91
C ASN A 50 18.49 -31.12 -23.86
N GLY A 51 17.23 -30.88 -24.24
CA GLY A 51 16.07 -31.05 -23.36
C GLY A 51 15.92 -29.97 -22.28
N LYS A 52 16.75 -28.92 -22.28
CA LYS A 52 16.68 -27.79 -21.34
C LYS A 52 16.28 -26.52 -22.06
N GLU A 53 15.45 -25.71 -21.40
CA GLU A 53 15.13 -24.36 -21.88
C GLU A 53 16.32 -23.42 -21.65
N GLN A 54 16.68 -22.66 -22.69
CA GLN A 54 17.73 -21.66 -22.66
C GLN A 54 17.19 -20.34 -23.22
N ILE A 55 17.65 -19.23 -22.68
CA ILE A 55 17.39 -17.88 -23.16
C ILE A 55 18.54 -17.50 -24.09
N GLU A 56 18.21 -17.25 -25.35
CA GLU A 56 19.09 -16.74 -26.40
C GLU A 56 19.02 -15.22 -26.47
N TYR A 57 20.17 -14.56 -26.40
CA TYR A 57 20.29 -13.10 -26.44
C TYR A 57 21.69 -12.70 -26.90
N SER A 58 21.91 -11.41 -27.18
CA SER A 58 23.27 -10.84 -27.33
C SER A 58 23.50 -9.79 -26.26
N GLU A 59 24.75 -9.62 -25.81
CA GLU A 59 25.10 -8.57 -24.83
C GLU A 59 24.68 -7.19 -25.33
N GLU A 60 25.03 -6.84 -26.56
CA GLU A 60 24.59 -5.60 -27.20
C GLU A 60 23.23 -5.79 -27.87
N VAL A 61 22.30 -4.89 -27.61
CA VAL A 61 20.93 -4.97 -28.12
C VAL A 61 20.42 -3.60 -28.57
N SER A 62 19.64 -3.59 -29.65
CA SER A 62 18.83 -2.42 -30.02
C SER A 62 17.36 -2.65 -29.69
N PHE A 63 16.65 -1.61 -29.25
CA PHE A 63 15.26 -1.75 -28.79
C PHE A 63 14.45 -0.48 -29.04
N ASP A 64 13.12 -0.63 -29.00
CA ASP A 64 12.19 0.49 -28.93
C ASP A 64 11.80 0.73 -27.45
N LEU A 65 11.54 1.99 -27.07
CA LEU A 65 11.14 2.36 -25.71
C LEU A 65 9.63 2.58 -25.61
N ARG A 66 8.97 1.82 -24.75
CA ARG A 66 7.58 2.02 -24.33
C ARG A 66 7.58 2.90 -23.08
N LYS A 67 6.77 3.96 -23.07
CA LYS A 67 6.62 4.88 -21.94
C LYS A 67 5.23 4.73 -21.34
N GLY A 68 5.12 4.87 -20.01
CA GLY A 68 3.84 4.85 -19.31
C GLY A 68 3.29 3.44 -19.08
N VAL A 69 4.18 2.46 -18.92
CA VAL A 69 3.78 1.12 -18.48
C VAL A 69 3.47 1.22 -16.99
N LEU A 70 2.25 0.89 -16.59
CA LEU A 70 1.82 0.96 -15.20
C LEU A 70 2.19 -0.34 -14.48
N LEU A 71 3.16 -0.28 -13.58
CA LEU A 71 3.58 -1.39 -12.72
C LEU A 71 3.73 -0.89 -11.29
N ARG A 72 3.12 -1.62 -10.33
CA ARG A 72 3.12 -1.26 -8.89
C ARG A 72 2.74 0.22 -8.70
N ASP A 73 1.60 0.60 -9.26
CA ASP A 73 1.05 1.97 -9.18
C ASP A 73 2.00 3.10 -9.64
N LYS A 74 3.07 2.76 -10.38
CA LYS A 74 4.00 3.71 -10.99
C LYS A 74 4.09 3.53 -12.50
N ASN A 75 4.25 4.64 -13.21
CA ASN A 75 4.53 4.65 -14.63
C ASN A 75 6.04 4.47 -14.87
N ILE A 76 6.42 3.35 -15.49
CA ILE A 76 7.81 3.06 -15.84
C ILE A 76 8.05 3.14 -17.35
N ARG A 77 9.33 3.01 -17.72
CA ARG A 77 9.79 2.84 -19.10
C ARG A 77 10.21 1.39 -19.28
N GLU A 78 9.85 0.81 -20.42
CA GLU A 78 10.09 -0.60 -20.73
C GLU A 78 10.66 -0.72 -22.15
N ALA A 79 11.67 -1.57 -22.33
CA ALA A 79 12.21 -1.90 -23.64
C ALA A 79 11.41 -3.02 -24.30
N TYR A 80 11.10 -2.84 -25.58
CA TYR A 80 10.38 -3.83 -26.41
C TYR A 80 10.96 -3.87 -27.83
N ASN A 81 10.56 -4.85 -28.64
CA ASN A 81 11.12 -5.09 -29.99
C ASN A 81 12.66 -5.17 -29.97
N LEU A 82 13.20 -6.00 -29.08
CA LEU A 82 14.63 -6.22 -28.98
C LEU A 82 15.16 -6.81 -30.29
N LYS A 83 16.28 -6.29 -30.77
CA LYS A 83 17.02 -6.86 -31.90
C LYS A 83 18.43 -7.18 -31.47
N PHE A 84 18.72 -8.47 -31.46
CA PHE A 84 20.00 -9.04 -31.08
C PHE A 84 20.97 -9.05 -32.26
N ASN A 85 22.26 -9.04 -31.93
CA ASN A 85 23.32 -9.26 -32.89
C ASN A 85 23.46 -10.77 -33.16
N GLU A 86 22.96 -11.23 -34.30
CA GLU A 86 22.95 -12.65 -34.71
C GLU A 86 24.35 -13.30 -34.72
N LYS A 87 25.42 -12.50 -34.81
CA LYS A 87 26.80 -13.02 -34.80
C LYS A 87 27.34 -13.36 -33.41
N ASN A 88 26.73 -12.80 -32.35
CA ASN A 88 27.22 -12.87 -30.98
C ASN A 88 26.10 -13.30 -30.02
N LEU A 89 25.40 -14.38 -30.35
CA LEU A 89 24.36 -14.93 -29.50
C LEU A 89 24.95 -15.77 -28.36
N ILE A 90 24.37 -15.59 -27.17
CA ILE A 90 24.68 -16.26 -25.93
C ILE A 90 23.46 -17.07 -25.52
N LEU A 91 23.69 -18.30 -25.09
CA LEU A 91 22.66 -19.16 -24.51
C LEU A 91 22.86 -19.24 -23.01
N LYS A 92 21.86 -18.81 -22.25
CA LYS A 92 21.82 -18.92 -20.79
C LYS A 92 20.74 -19.90 -20.39
N GLU A 93 21.07 -20.90 -19.56
CA GLU A 93 20.07 -21.83 -19.04
C GLU A 93 18.97 -21.08 -18.30
N ARG A 94 17.71 -21.35 -18.67
CA ARG A 94 16.56 -20.69 -18.07
C ARG A 94 16.29 -21.30 -16.71
N ILE A 95 16.24 -20.45 -15.69
CA ILE A 95 15.98 -20.86 -14.31
C ILE A 95 14.62 -21.56 -14.23
N THR A 96 14.57 -22.76 -13.66
CA THR A 96 13.34 -23.54 -13.47
C THR A 96 12.56 -23.06 -12.24
N SER A 97 11.26 -23.40 -12.18
CA SER A 97 10.44 -23.10 -10.98
C SER A 97 10.86 -24.03 -9.87
N LYS A 98 11.07 -23.45 -8.69
CA LYS A 98 11.32 -24.23 -7.48
C LYS A 98 9.99 -24.74 -6.91
N PRO A 99 9.92 -25.99 -6.41
CA PRO A 99 8.80 -26.45 -5.61
C PRO A 99 8.55 -25.53 -4.40
N TYR A 100 7.30 -25.49 -3.93
CA TYR A 100 6.88 -24.59 -2.85
C TYR A 100 7.71 -24.73 -1.57
N LEU A 101 7.87 -25.95 -1.04
CA LEU A 101 8.63 -26.19 0.19
C LEU A 101 10.12 -25.85 0.04
N GLN A 102 10.70 -26.02 -1.16
CA GLN A 102 12.06 -25.58 -1.42
C GLN A 102 12.16 -24.04 -1.34
N GLN A 103 11.18 -23.31 -1.86
CA GLN A 103 11.14 -21.85 -1.75
C GLN A 103 11.05 -21.41 -0.28
N ILE A 104 10.22 -22.09 0.53
CA ILE A 104 10.13 -21.83 1.97
C ILE A 104 11.49 -22.04 2.63
N ARG A 105 12.10 -23.21 2.47
CA ARG A 105 13.40 -23.53 3.09
C ARG A 105 14.46 -22.50 2.73
N GLU A 106 14.55 -22.11 1.46
CA GLU A 106 15.50 -21.10 1.01
C GLU A 106 15.23 -19.71 1.60
N LYS A 107 13.96 -19.28 1.64
CA LYS A 107 13.57 -18.00 2.24
C LYS A 107 13.81 -17.98 3.75
N PHE A 108 13.40 -19.02 4.46
CA PHE A 108 13.58 -19.14 5.91
C PHE A 108 15.07 -19.13 6.26
N THR A 109 15.87 -19.92 5.55
CA THR A 109 17.34 -19.93 5.70
C THR A 109 18.00 -18.59 5.35
N LEU A 110 17.40 -17.80 4.45
CA LEU A 110 17.93 -16.50 4.05
C LEU A 110 17.66 -15.42 5.11
N PHE A 111 16.53 -15.53 5.82
CA PHE A 111 16.08 -14.56 6.83
C PHE A 111 16.17 -15.08 8.28
N ASN A 112 16.93 -16.17 8.49
CA ASN A 112 17.12 -16.82 9.79
C ASN A 112 15.79 -17.18 10.51
N ILE A 113 14.81 -17.67 9.75
CA ILE A 113 13.61 -18.30 10.31
C ILE A 113 13.91 -19.78 10.54
N ASP A 114 13.75 -20.24 11.78
CA ASP A 114 14.03 -21.61 12.16
C ASP A 114 12.92 -22.55 11.68
N ILE A 115 13.36 -23.67 11.09
CA ILE A 115 12.48 -24.79 10.72
C ILE A 115 12.62 -25.83 11.83
N PRO A 116 11.52 -26.30 12.43
CA PRO A 116 11.59 -27.31 13.48
C PRO A 116 12.17 -28.61 12.93
N ASP A 117 12.73 -29.40 13.84
CA ASP A 117 13.07 -30.79 13.55
C ASP A 117 11.82 -31.60 13.17
N SER A 118 11.95 -32.50 12.19
CA SER A 118 10.82 -33.28 11.64
C SER A 118 10.15 -34.15 12.71
N GLU A 119 10.92 -34.77 13.60
CA GLU A 119 10.37 -35.62 14.66
C GLU A 119 9.65 -34.79 15.73
N LEU A 120 10.21 -33.62 16.08
CA LEU A 120 9.56 -32.68 16.99
C LEU A 120 8.24 -32.16 16.41
N ALA A 121 8.26 -31.74 15.15
CA ALA A 121 7.08 -31.26 14.43
C ALA A 121 5.99 -32.33 14.34
N LYS A 122 6.38 -33.57 14.02
CA LYS A 122 5.46 -34.71 13.97
C LYS A 122 4.86 -35.01 15.33
N LYS A 123 5.67 -34.98 16.40
CA LYS A 123 5.19 -35.17 17.77
C LYS A 123 4.12 -34.14 18.14
N GLU A 124 4.34 -32.87 17.85
CA GLU A 124 3.35 -31.80 18.09
C GLU A 124 2.07 -32.00 17.26
N LEU A 125 2.18 -32.35 15.97
CA LEU A 125 1.03 -32.60 15.09
C LEU A 125 0.17 -33.78 15.56
N THR A 126 0.80 -34.80 16.14
CA THR A 126 0.13 -36.02 16.60
C THR A 126 -0.32 -35.95 18.07
N ASP A 127 -0.09 -34.84 18.77
CA ASP A 127 -0.47 -34.70 20.16
C ASP A 127 -2.00 -34.55 20.30
N SER A 128 -2.65 -35.68 20.61
CA SER A 128 -4.10 -35.76 20.81
C SER A 128 -4.51 -35.59 22.28
N THR A 129 -3.58 -35.22 23.18
CA THR A 129 -3.83 -35.22 24.63
C THR A 129 -5.02 -34.33 25.01
N ALA A 130 -5.08 -33.11 24.46
CA ALA A 130 -6.16 -32.17 24.75
C ALA A 130 -7.52 -32.68 24.25
N ILE A 131 -7.57 -33.22 23.03
CA ILE A 131 -8.80 -33.77 22.43
C ILE A 131 -9.29 -34.98 23.23
N ILE A 132 -8.38 -35.88 23.63
CA ILE A 132 -8.71 -37.05 24.45
C ILE A 132 -9.28 -36.60 25.80
N GLN A 133 -8.67 -35.60 26.43
CA GLN A 133 -9.14 -35.08 27.72
C GLN A 133 -10.55 -34.47 27.60
N GLU A 134 -10.82 -33.68 26.56
CA GLU A 134 -12.14 -33.11 26.30
C GLU A 134 -13.20 -34.19 26.05
N LEU A 135 -12.88 -35.22 25.26
CA LEU A 135 -13.78 -36.34 25.00
C LEU A 135 -14.07 -37.18 26.26
N LYS A 136 -13.08 -37.33 27.15
CA LYS A 136 -13.28 -37.97 28.47
C LYS A 136 -14.25 -37.17 29.32
N GLU A 137 -14.11 -35.85 29.35
CA GLU A 137 -15.01 -34.96 30.11
C GLU A 137 -16.44 -34.96 29.56
N GLN A 138 -16.61 -35.21 28.26
CA GLN A 138 -17.91 -35.38 27.59
C GLN A 138 -18.54 -36.77 27.80
N GLY A 139 -17.87 -37.68 28.52
CA GLY A 139 -18.41 -39.00 28.87
C GLY A 139 -18.18 -40.10 27.83
N THR A 140 -17.22 -39.92 26.91
CA THR A 140 -16.82 -40.95 25.94
C THR A 140 -16.18 -42.14 26.66
N SER A 141 -16.53 -43.37 26.26
CA SER A 141 -15.99 -44.59 26.89
C SER A 141 -14.52 -44.83 26.53
N GLU A 142 -13.78 -45.56 27.38
CA GLU A 142 -12.37 -45.91 27.12
C GLU A 142 -12.19 -46.73 25.82
N GLU A 143 -13.16 -47.61 25.47
CA GLU A 143 -13.12 -48.38 24.21
C GLU A 143 -13.26 -47.46 22.99
N GLU A 144 -14.21 -46.52 23.02
CA GLU A 144 -14.40 -45.54 21.93
C GLU A 144 -13.18 -44.61 21.78
N LEU A 145 -12.57 -44.19 22.89
CA LEU A 145 -11.35 -43.38 22.86
C LEU A 145 -10.18 -44.13 22.23
N GLN A 146 -10.03 -45.42 22.53
CA GLN A 146 -9.00 -46.27 21.93
C GLN A 146 -9.19 -46.38 20.41
N ASP A 147 -10.42 -46.60 19.95
CA ASP A 147 -10.76 -46.65 18.52
C ASP A 147 -10.47 -45.32 17.80
N ILE A 148 -10.78 -44.19 18.45
CA ILE A 148 -10.48 -42.85 17.92
C ILE A 148 -8.97 -42.65 17.77
N VAL A 149 -8.19 -42.98 18.80
CA VAL A 149 -6.73 -42.84 18.77
C VAL A 149 -6.11 -43.70 17.68
N GLU A 150 -6.55 -44.95 17.52
CA GLU A 150 -6.08 -45.80 16.44
C GLU A 150 -6.43 -45.26 15.05
N SER A 151 -7.63 -44.68 14.90
CA SER A 151 -8.07 -44.07 13.64
C SER A 151 -7.26 -42.82 13.30
N LEU A 152 -6.97 -41.98 14.30
CA LEU A 152 -6.10 -40.82 14.16
C LEU A 152 -4.67 -41.23 13.77
N ASN A 153 -4.10 -42.24 14.44
CA ASN A 153 -2.77 -42.76 14.13
C ASN A 153 -2.70 -43.28 12.68
N ARG A 154 -3.68 -44.08 12.25
CA ARG A 154 -3.77 -44.55 10.85
C ARG A 154 -3.87 -43.40 9.85
N SER A 155 -4.63 -42.35 10.19
CA SER A 155 -4.76 -41.16 9.34
C SER A 155 -3.45 -40.38 9.27
N ASN A 156 -2.77 -40.21 10.41
CA ASN A 156 -1.47 -39.54 10.49
C ASN A 156 -0.39 -40.28 9.69
N GLU A 157 -0.33 -41.62 9.76
CA GLU A 157 0.58 -42.44 8.94
C GLU A 157 0.30 -42.29 7.43
N ALA A 158 -0.96 -42.11 7.04
CA ALA A 158 -1.34 -41.91 5.64
C ALA A 158 -0.98 -40.51 5.11
N ILE A 159 -0.86 -39.51 5.99
CA ILE A 159 -0.54 -38.12 5.64
C ILE A 159 0.98 -37.88 5.68
N PHE A 160 1.65 -38.30 6.77
CA PHE A 160 3.06 -37.98 7.04
C PHE A 160 4.03 -39.01 6.44
N LYS A 161 4.07 -39.09 5.10
CA LYS A 161 4.92 -40.07 4.38
C LYS A 161 6.38 -39.62 4.27
N THR A 162 6.61 -38.32 4.22
CA THR A 162 7.93 -37.70 4.06
C THR A 162 8.09 -36.52 5.01
N ASP A 163 9.33 -36.10 5.25
CA ASP A 163 9.64 -34.88 6.04
C ASP A 163 9.01 -33.62 5.42
N ASP A 164 8.83 -33.61 4.10
CA ASP A 164 8.17 -32.52 3.40
C ASP A 164 6.65 -32.50 3.67
N ASP A 165 6.01 -33.66 3.79
CA ASP A 165 4.60 -33.75 4.20
C ASP A 165 4.42 -33.27 5.64
N VAL A 166 5.33 -33.67 6.55
CA VAL A 166 5.35 -33.21 7.95
C VAL A 166 5.52 -31.70 8.01
N LEU A 167 6.49 -31.14 7.30
CA LEU A 167 6.72 -29.69 7.30
C LEU A 167 5.50 -28.93 6.75
N TYR A 168 4.89 -29.41 5.67
CA TYR A 168 3.73 -28.77 5.07
C TYR A 168 2.56 -28.68 6.04
N GLU A 169 2.20 -29.80 6.69
CA GLU A 169 1.12 -29.82 7.66
C GLU A 169 1.48 -29.08 8.95
N TYR A 170 2.75 -29.09 9.37
CA TYR A 170 3.21 -28.32 10.53
C TYR A 170 3.04 -26.82 10.32
N LEU A 171 3.45 -26.29 9.17
CA LEU A 171 3.25 -24.89 8.81
C LEU A 171 1.77 -24.50 8.89
N LYS A 172 0.90 -25.33 8.30
CA LYS A 172 -0.55 -25.13 8.34
C LYS A 172 -1.11 -25.21 9.76
N PHE A 173 -0.65 -26.16 10.57
CA PHE A 173 -1.05 -26.32 11.97
C PHE A 173 -0.70 -25.09 12.81
N LYS A 174 0.47 -24.48 12.58
CA LYS A 174 0.84 -23.21 13.23
C LYS A 174 0.07 -22.01 12.69
N GLY A 175 -0.66 -22.14 11.58
CA GLY A 175 -1.42 -21.06 10.96
C GLY A 175 -0.66 -20.32 9.86
N PHE A 176 0.53 -20.79 9.46
CA PHE A 176 1.30 -20.19 8.38
C PHE A 176 0.57 -20.28 7.04
N GLN A 177 0.51 -19.17 6.32
CA GLN A 177 -0.09 -19.07 4.99
C GLN A 177 0.96 -18.73 3.93
N PRO A 178 0.84 -19.20 2.67
CA PRO A 178 1.85 -18.95 1.64
C PRO A 178 2.18 -17.47 1.38
N ASN A 179 1.20 -16.57 1.53
CA ASN A 179 1.38 -15.12 1.38
C ASN A 179 2.28 -14.51 2.47
N MET A 180 2.47 -15.18 3.62
CA MET A 180 3.36 -14.70 4.67
C MET A 180 4.84 -14.68 4.23
N LEU A 181 5.20 -15.37 3.14
CA LEU A 181 6.52 -15.23 2.52
C LEU A 181 6.77 -13.81 1.98
N GLU A 182 5.72 -13.01 1.74
CA GLU A 182 5.85 -11.62 1.32
C GLU A 182 6.43 -10.73 2.43
N TYR A 183 6.33 -11.13 3.70
CA TYR A 183 6.94 -10.42 4.83
C TYR A 183 8.48 -10.51 4.84
N LEU A 184 9.04 -11.56 4.23
CA LEU A 184 10.48 -11.83 4.19
C LEU A 184 11.16 -10.99 3.10
N ILE A 185 11.31 -9.69 3.40
CA ILE A 185 11.96 -8.66 2.58
C ILE A 185 12.88 -7.78 3.42
N ASN A 186 13.89 -7.18 2.77
CA ASN A 186 14.99 -6.41 3.40
C ASN A 186 14.64 -5.04 4.01
N GLY A 187 13.35 -4.74 4.20
CA GLY A 187 12.91 -3.59 4.99
C GLY A 187 11.99 -3.93 6.14
N LEU A 188 11.58 -5.19 6.24
CA LEU A 188 10.80 -5.70 7.38
C LEU A 188 11.66 -6.66 8.19
N PHE A 189 12.36 -7.57 7.52
CA PHE A 189 13.48 -8.32 8.07
C PHE A 189 14.79 -7.88 7.42
N LEU A 190 15.92 -8.36 7.92
CA LEU A 190 17.20 -8.25 7.21
C LEU A 190 17.70 -9.65 6.88
N ASP A 191 18.00 -9.89 5.60
CA ASP A 191 18.60 -11.15 5.22
C ASP A 191 20.03 -11.30 5.77
N LYS A 192 20.46 -12.55 5.93
CA LYS A 192 21.79 -12.88 6.48
C LYS A 192 22.95 -12.26 5.69
N ASN A 193 22.78 -12.04 4.39
CA ASN A 193 23.83 -11.42 3.58
C ASN A 193 23.96 -9.94 3.90
N ILE A 194 22.86 -9.23 4.13
CA ILE A 194 22.88 -7.83 4.56
C ILE A 194 23.46 -7.71 5.96
N LEU A 195 23.01 -8.56 6.89
CA LEU A 195 23.54 -8.62 8.25
C LEU A 195 25.07 -8.80 8.26
N PHE A 196 25.58 -9.74 7.46
CA PHE A 196 27.01 -10.00 7.36
C PHE A 196 27.79 -8.93 6.56
N LYS A 197 27.34 -8.59 5.36
CA LYS A 197 28.10 -7.74 4.43
C LYS A 197 28.02 -6.25 4.75
N VAL A 198 26.86 -5.78 5.22
CA VAL A 198 26.61 -4.36 5.50
C VAL A 198 26.85 -4.07 6.98
N HIS A 199 26.21 -4.83 7.87
CA HIS A 199 26.24 -4.57 9.31
C HIS A 199 27.36 -5.33 10.07
N ARG A 200 28.11 -6.20 9.39
CA ARG A 200 29.23 -6.97 9.98
C ARG A 200 28.82 -7.84 11.16
N VAL A 201 27.58 -8.32 11.19
CA VAL A 201 27.08 -9.27 12.18
C VAL A 201 27.45 -10.68 11.74
N SER A 202 28.28 -11.37 12.52
CA SER A 202 28.69 -12.76 12.25
C SER A 202 27.51 -13.72 12.41
N ASP A 203 27.49 -14.81 11.63
CA ASP A 203 26.37 -15.76 11.59
C ASP A 203 25.97 -16.30 12.97
N ASP A 204 26.93 -16.56 13.86
CA ASP A 204 26.72 -17.02 15.24
C ASP A 204 26.02 -15.98 16.15
N LYS A 205 25.97 -14.72 15.73
CA LYS A 205 25.37 -13.59 16.47
C LYS A 205 24.12 -13.04 15.79
N GLN A 206 23.75 -13.57 14.63
CA GLN A 206 22.54 -13.13 13.95
C GLN A 206 21.33 -13.57 14.77
N LYS A 207 20.32 -12.71 14.81
CA LYS A 207 19.05 -13.05 15.46
C LYS A 207 18.34 -14.10 14.60
N HIS A 208 17.88 -15.15 15.26
CA HIS A 208 16.98 -16.16 14.70
C HIS A 208 15.54 -15.85 15.13
N TYR A 209 14.62 -16.27 14.28
CA TYR A 209 13.19 -16.05 14.43
C TYR A 209 12.46 -17.37 14.28
N GLU A 210 11.30 -17.48 14.90
CA GLU A 210 10.44 -18.65 14.79
C GLU A 210 9.31 -18.41 13.78
N ILE A 211 8.63 -19.48 13.38
CA ILE A 211 7.44 -19.40 12.50
C ILE A 211 6.33 -18.56 13.19
N SER A 212 6.23 -18.65 14.52
CA SER A 212 5.32 -17.87 15.37
C SER A 212 5.51 -16.35 15.20
N ASP A 213 6.74 -15.87 14.99
CA ASP A 213 7.02 -14.45 14.75
C ASP A 213 6.38 -13.96 13.44
N LEU A 214 6.39 -14.79 12.39
CA LEU A 214 5.74 -14.47 11.11
C LEU A 214 4.22 -14.46 11.23
N ILE A 215 3.66 -15.39 12.01
CA ILE A 215 2.22 -15.43 12.28
C ILE A 215 1.81 -14.18 13.07
N LYS A 216 2.58 -13.81 14.09
CA LYS A 216 2.30 -12.61 14.88
C LYS A 216 2.36 -11.34 14.04
N LEU A 217 3.31 -11.27 13.12
CA LEU A 217 3.41 -10.18 12.17
C LEU A 217 2.16 -10.11 11.27
N ASP A 218 1.67 -11.24 10.74
CA ASP A 218 0.46 -11.27 9.93
C ASP A 218 -0.79 -10.81 10.71
N GLU A 219 -0.93 -11.22 11.97
CA GLU A 219 -2.00 -10.76 12.86
C GLU A 219 -1.99 -9.23 13.04
N VAL A 220 -0.80 -8.67 13.30
CA VAL A 220 -0.63 -7.21 13.42
C VAL A 220 -0.93 -6.51 12.09
N ASP A 221 -0.50 -7.07 10.95
CA ASP A 221 -0.77 -6.52 9.62
C ASP A 221 -2.26 -6.55 9.29
N ILE A 222 -3.00 -7.60 9.67
CA ILE A 222 -4.46 -7.67 9.55
C ILE A 222 -5.10 -6.48 10.27
N VAL A 223 -4.79 -6.29 11.55
CA VAL A 223 -5.34 -5.18 12.36
C VAL A 223 -4.92 -3.83 11.79
N PHE A 224 -3.69 -3.71 11.27
CA PHE A 224 -3.23 -2.48 10.65
C PHE A 224 -4.05 -2.15 9.39
N ARG A 225 -4.31 -3.13 8.52
CA ARG A 225 -5.14 -2.96 7.32
C ARG A 225 -6.56 -2.54 7.67
N GLU A 226 -7.16 -3.14 8.70
CA GLU A 226 -8.50 -2.77 9.18
C GLU A 226 -8.54 -1.31 9.65
N LYS A 227 -7.53 -0.88 10.43
CA LYS A 227 -7.40 0.51 10.88
C LYS A 227 -7.22 1.48 9.72
N ILE A 228 -6.33 1.19 8.76
CA ILE A 228 -6.14 2.02 7.55
C ILE A 228 -7.45 2.16 6.79
N LEU A 229 -8.16 1.07 6.53
CA LEU A 229 -9.42 1.10 5.80
C LEU A 229 -10.47 1.93 6.54
N LYS A 230 -10.60 1.73 7.87
CA LYS A 230 -11.49 2.49 8.73
C LYS A 230 -11.17 3.99 8.70
N TRP A 231 -9.90 4.36 8.79
CA TRP A 231 -9.45 5.75 8.77
C TRP A 231 -9.70 6.43 7.42
N ILE A 232 -9.45 5.72 6.31
CA ILE A 232 -9.78 6.24 4.97
C ILE A 232 -11.30 6.45 4.79
N LEU A 233 -12.12 5.47 5.20
CA LEU A 233 -13.58 5.62 5.18
C LEU A 233 -14.05 6.75 6.10
N GLY A 234 -13.35 6.97 7.21
CA GLY A 234 -13.54 8.13 8.08
C GLY A 234 -13.37 9.45 7.33
N ILE A 235 -12.26 9.62 6.60
CA ILE A 235 -12.00 10.80 5.77
C ILE A 235 -13.11 10.99 4.72
N GLU A 236 -13.48 9.92 4.02
CA GLU A 236 -14.56 9.97 3.01
C GLU A 236 -15.88 10.48 3.62
N ASN A 237 -16.27 9.92 4.76
CA ASN A 237 -17.50 10.29 5.45
C ASN A 237 -17.45 11.70 6.04
N ALA A 238 -16.27 12.17 6.45
CA ALA A 238 -16.08 13.53 6.95
C ALA A 238 -16.30 14.55 5.84
N TYR A 239 -15.72 14.35 4.66
CA TYR A 239 -15.92 15.24 3.53
C TYR A 239 -17.35 15.20 3.01
N LYS A 240 -17.98 14.03 2.95
CA LYS A 240 -19.40 13.91 2.59
C LYS A 240 -20.30 14.65 3.59
N SER A 241 -20.04 14.51 4.89
CA SER A 241 -20.79 15.21 5.95
C SER A 241 -20.60 16.73 5.88
N LEU A 242 -19.38 17.20 5.60
CA LEU A 242 -19.11 18.62 5.38
C LEU A 242 -19.92 19.17 4.19
N MET A 243 -19.91 18.46 3.06
CA MET A 243 -20.68 18.85 1.88
C MET A 243 -22.20 18.82 2.14
N SER A 244 -22.70 17.81 2.87
CA SER A 244 -24.09 17.71 3.29
C SER A 244 -24.52 18.93 4.12
N ARG A 245 -23.72 19.29 5.13
CA ARG A 245 -23.95 20.50 5.95
C ARG A 245 -24.00 21.75 5.09
N ILE A 246 -23.02 21.94 4.20
CA ILE A 246 -22.98 23.10 3.31
C ILE A 246 -24.21 23.13 2.41
N SER A 247 -24.58 22.01 1.81
CA SER A 247 -25.72 21.91 0.89
C SER A 247 -27.06 22.25 1.53
N THR A 248 -27.19 22.06 2.84
CA THR A 248 -28.47 22.19 3.57
C THR A 248 -28.56 23.45 4.42
N GLN A 249 -27.43 23.99 4.90
CA GLN A 249 -27.42 25.05 5.91
C GLN A 249 -26.78 26.36 5.44
N GLU A 250 -25.94 26.32 4.40
CA GLU A 250 -25.19 27.50 3.96
C GLU A 250 -25.86 28.18 2.76
N LEU A 251 -25.79 29.51 2.71
CA LEU A 251 -26.37 30.31 1.63
C LEU A 251 -25.75 29.92 0.27
N GLY A 252 -26.58 29.53 -0.69
CA GLY A 252 -26.14 29.08 -2.02
C GLY A 252 -25.77 27.60 -2.10
N GLY A 253 -25.74 26.88 -0.97
CA GLY A 253 -25.37 25.46 -0.92
C GLY A 253 -26.33 24.56 -1.71
N GLU A 254 -27.64 24.84 -1.64
CA GLU A 254 -28.68 24.11 -2.36
C GLU A 254 -28.50 24.25 -3.88
N GLN A 255 -28.37 25.48 -4.39
CA GLN A 255 -28.20 25.75 -5.83
C GLN A 255 -26.91 25.12 -6.38
N ILE A 256 -25.83 25.12 -5.60
CA ILE A 256 -24.58 24.42 -5.96
C ILE A 256 -24.83 22.92 -6.07
N SER A 257 -25.54 22.35 -5.11
CA SER A 257 -25.84 20.92 -5.03
C SER A 257 -26.66 20.46 -6.23
N GLU A 258 -27.67 21.22 -6.63
CA GLU A 258 -28.44 20.97 -7.85
C GLU A 258 -27.56 20.99 -9.10
N LYS A 259 -26.71 22.01 -9.24
CA LYS A 259 -25.74 22.09 -10.36
C LYS A 259 -24.80 20.89 -10.40
N VAL A 260 -24.35 20.41 -9.23
CA VAL A 260 -23.52 19.21 -9.12
C VAL A 260 -24.28 17.97 -9.60
N VAL A 261 -25.51 17.75 -9.14
CA VAL A 261 -26.32 16.60 -9.56
C VAL A 261 -26.57 16.62 -11.08
N LEU A 262 -26.91 17.79 -11.63
CA LEU A 262 -27.09 17.97 -13.08
C LEU A 262 -25.79 17.76 -13.87
N TYR A 263 -24.64 18.15 -13.31
CA TYR A 263 -23.35 17.84 -13.92
C TYR A 263 -23.08 16.33 -13.98
N TRP A 264 -23.44 15.58 -12.94
CA TRP A 264 -23.33 14.11 -12.94
C TRP A 264 -24.25 13.47 -13.97
N LYS A 265 -25.50 13.95 -14.07
CA LYS A 265 -26.47 13.50 -15.08
C LYS A 265 -25.94 13.66 -16.50
N ASN A 266 -25.37 14.82 -16.80
CA ASN A 266 -24.95 15.20 -18.15
C ASN A 266 -23.52 14.75 -18.50
N SER A 267 -22.86 14.02 -17.59
CA SER A 267 -21.50 13.53 -17.81
C SER A 267 -21.47 12.42 -18.86
N THR A 268 -20.43 12.43 -19.71
CA THR A 268 -20.12 11.32 -20.64
C THR A 268 -19.33 10.19 -19.97
N ASP A 269 -18.85 10.40 -18.76
CA ASP A 269 -18.15 9.40 -17.95
C ASP A 269 -19.10 8.31 -17.45
N ARG A 270 -18.80 7.05 -17.77
CA ARG A 270 -19.63 5.89 -17.43
C ARG A 270 -19.83 5.72 -15.93
N THR A 271 -18.77 5.88 -15.13
CA THR A 271 -18.84 5.73 -13.67
C THR A 271 -19.80 6.78 -13.07
N LYS A 272 -19.71 8.03 -13.53
CA LYS A 272 -20.63 9.09 -13.08
C LYS A 272 -22.08 8.82 -13.48
N GLN A 273 -22.32 8.33 -14.69
CA GLN A 273 -23.67 7.95 -15.14
C GLN A 273 -24.26 6.81 -14.29
N GLU A 274 -23.46 5.80 -13.97
CA GLU A 274 -23.88 4.68 -13.12
C GLU A 274 -24.14 5.14 -11.68
N GLN A 275 -23.32 6.04 -11.13
CA GLN A 275 -23.57 6.68 -9.83
C GLN A 275 -24.88 7.47 -9.81
N TYR A 276 -25.10 8.32 -10.81
CA TYR A 276 -26.33 9.09 -10.94
C TYR A 276 -27.56 8.18 -11.00
N LYS A 277 -27.53 7.14 -11.85
CA LYS A 277 -28.63 6.17 -11.97
C LYS A 277 -28.93 5.44 -10.67
N ARG A 278 -27.88 5.02 -9.93
CA ARG A 278 -28.06 4.36 -8.62
C ARG A 278 -28.64 5.31 -7.58
N ALA A 279 -28.13 6.54 -7.52
CA ALA A 279 -28.62 7.56 -6.59
C ALA A 279 -30.10 7.89 -6.85
N LYS A 280 -30.47 8.15 -8.11
CA LYS A 280 -31.86 8.42 -8.52
C LYS A 280 -32.83 7.30 -8.14
N ASN A 281 -32.37 6.04 -8.17
CA ASN A 281 -33.20 4.89 -7.89
C ASN A 281 -33.19 4.46 -6.41
N ARG A 282 -32.35 5.06 -5.57
CA ARG A 282 -32.06 4.58 -4.20
C ARG A 282 -33.31 4.47 -3.33
N TYR A 283 -34.19 5.47 -3.40
CA TYR A 283 -35.42 5.54 -2.59
C TYR A 283 -36.70 5.38 -3.39
N LYS A 284 -36.59 4.96 -4.66
CA LYS A 284 -37.76 4.77 -5.50
C LYS A 284 -38.66 3.68 -4.89
N TYR A 285 -39.93 4.01 -4.69
CA TYR A 285 -40.94 3.14 -4.06
C TYR A 285 -40.72 2.88 -2.55
N LEU A 286 -39.98 3.75 -1.86
CA LEU A 286 -39.83 3.71 -0.39
C LEU A 286 -40.43 4.97 0.24
N PRO A 287 -40.96 4.93 1.47
CA PRO A 287 -41.52 6.11 2.15
C PRO A 287 -40.55 7.31 2.24
N TYR A 288 -39.24 7.05 2.20
CA TYR A 288 -38.21 8.09 2.17
C TYR A 288 -38.28 8.97 0.91
N SER A 289 -38.94 8.51 -0.17
CA SER A 289 -39.15 9.32 -1.37
C SER A 289 -40.02 10.55 -1.13
N ASP A 290 -40.81 10.59 -0.07
CA ASP A 290 -41.68 11.73 0.26
C ASP A 290 -40.90 13.01 0.57
N GLN A 291 -39.59 12.88 0.85
CA GLN A 291 -38.69 14.00 1.12
C GLN A 291 -38.28 14.76 -0.16
N TYR A 292 -38.56 14.23 -1.36
CA TYR A 292 -38.15 14.86 -2.61
C TYR A 292 -39.18 14.70 -3.72
N ASP A 293 -39.41 15.77 -4.49
CA ASP A 293 -40.38 15.74 -5.58
C ASP A 293 -39.77 15.22 -6.88
N TYR A 294 -39.78 13.90 -7.03
CA TYR A 294 -39.35 13.21 -8.25
C TYR A 294 -40.30 13.40 -9.45
N ILE A 295 -41.47 14.03 -9.26
CA ILE A 295 -42.45 14.25 -10.33
C ILE A 295 -42.21 15.60 -10.99
N THR A 296 -42.12 16.68 -10.20
CA THR A 296 -41.92 18.02 -10.75
C THR A 296 -40.45 18.30 -11.07
N ASN A 297 -39.51 17.69 -10.34
CA ASN A 297 -38.06 17.82 -10.57
C ASN A 297 -37.41 16.43 -10.72
N PRO A 298 -37.72 15.67 -11.79
CA PRO A 298 -37.32 14.27 -11.93
C PRO A 298 -35.81 14.03 -12.03
N ASP A 299 -35.02 15.08 -12.24
CA ASP A 299 -33.59 14.99 -12.50
C ASP A 299 -32.71 15.44 -11.35
N ILE A 300 -33.32 16.06 -10.33
CA ILE A 300 -32.65 16.58 -9.15
C ILE A 300 -33.05 15.69 -7.98
N PHE A 301 -32.13 15.45 -7.05
CA PHE A 301 -32.32 14.71 -5.81
C PHE A 301 -31.25 15.18 -4.81
N PRO A 302 -31.37 14.86 -3.51
CA PRO A 302 -30.42 15.32 -2.50
C PRO A 302 -28.98 14.92 -2.86
N LEU A 303 -28.03 15.84 -2.67
CA LEU A 303 -26.62 15.57 -2.96
C LEU A 303 -26.09 14.37 -2.16
N ASP A 304 -26.63 14.13 -0.96
CA ASP A 304 -26.31 13.00 -0.10
C ASP A 304 -26.53 11.64 -0.79
N ASP A 305 -27.57 11.54 -1.63
CA ASP A 305 -27.83 10.33 -2.40
C ASP A 305 -26.78 10.10 -3.46
N LEU A 306 -26.32 11.16 -4.12
CA LEU A 306 -25.22 11.07 -5.06
C LEU A 306 -23.92 10.66 -4.34
N MET A 307 -23.61 11.30 -3.21
CA MET A 307 -22.42 11.06 -2.40
C MET A 307 -22.37 9.63 -1.85
N SER A 308 -23.51 9.03 -1.53
CA SER A 308 -23.60 7.64 -1.06
C SER A 308 -23.10 6.61 -2.09
N GLN A 309 -23.11 6.98 -3.38
CA GLN A 309 -22.66 6.12 -4.48
C GLN A 309 -21.18 6.31 -4.83
N MET A 310 -20.48 7.17 -4.09
CA MET A 310 -19.09 7.53 -4.35
C MET A 310 -18.14 6.92 -3.34
N ASP A 311 -17.01 6.48 -3.83
CA ASP A 311 -15.80 6.20 -3.06
C ASP A 311 -14.79 7.36 -3.24
N LEU A 312 -13.63 7.22 -2.60
CA LEU A 312 -12.50 8.13 -2.74
C LEU A 312 -12.15 8.48 -4.20
N THR A 313 -12.33 7.54 -5.14
CA THR A 313 -12.04 7.72 -6.57
C THR A 313 -12.86 8.85 -7.18
N SER A 314 -14.13 8.92 -6.80
CA SER A 314 -15.10 9.88 -7.33
C SER A 314 -15.24 11.12 -6.45
N LEU A 315 -14.96 10.99 -5.15
CA LEU A 315 -15.05 12.06 -4.17
C LEU A 315 -14.12 13.25 -4.50
N GLU A 316 -12.89 12.98 -4.94
CA GLU A 316 -11.96 14.03 -5.42
C GLU A 316 -12.57 14.86 -6.55
N GLY A 317 -13.21 14.18 -7.50
CA GLY A 317 -13.91 14.80 -8.62
C GLY A 317 -15.12 15.60 -8.14
N LEU A 318 -15.89 15.08 -7.19
CA LEU A 318 -17.02 15.75 -6.58
C LEU A 318 -16.62 17.06 -5.91
N LEU A 319 -15.62 17.03 -5.03
CA LEU A 319 -15.09 18.21 -4.35
C LEU A 319 -14.63 19.27 -5.35
N THR A 320 -13.91 18.86 -6.41
CA THR A 320 -13.44 19.78 -7.46
C THR A 320 -14.61 20.47 -8.19
N ILE A 321 -15.67 19.72 -8.49
CA ILE A 321 -16.83 20.26 -9.21
C ILE A 321 -17.67 21.16 -8.29
N PHE A 322 -17.82 20.78 -7.03
CA PHE A 322 -18.48 21.59 -6.01
C PHE A 322 -17.76 22.94 -5.81
N ASP A 323 -16.43 22.93 -5.65
CA ASP A 323 -15.58 24.14 -5.56
C ASP A 323 -15.58 24.99 -6.84
N ARG A 324 -15.86 24.39 -7.99
CA ARG A 324 -16.01 25.14 -9.24
C ARG A 324 -17.32 25.92 -9.25
N PHE A 325 -18.43 25.27 -8.91
CA PHE A 325 -19.75 25.90 -8.90
C PHE A 325 -19.94 26.91 -7.76
N SER A 326 -19.22 26.75 -6.64
CA SER A 326 -19.21 27.70 -5.53
C SER A 326 -18.63 29.09 -5.91
N LYS A 327 -17.77 29.15 -6.93
CA LYS A 327 -17.15 30.40 -7.41
C LYS A 327 -17.96 31.12 -8.49
N GLU A 328 -18.95 30.44 -9.06
CA GLU A 328 -19.86 31.06 -10.01
C GLU A 328 -20.79 32.03 -9.28
N GLU A 329 -21.17 33.11 -9.96
CA GLU A 329 -22.22 34.00 -9.45
C GLU A 329 -23.57 33.30 -9.43
N GLN A 330 -24.28 33.44 -8.33
CA GLN A 330 -25.59 32.84 -8.10
C GLN A 330 -26.57 33.92 -7.74
N ASN A 331 -27.70 33.95 -8.45
CA ASN A 331 -28.81 34.82 -8.12
C ASN A 331 -29.64 34.16 -7.03
N ILE A 332 -29.48 34.64 -5.80
CA ILE A 332 -30.22 34.15 -4.63
C ILE A 332 -31.08 35.31 -4.13
N SER A 333 -32.41 35.14 -4.18
CA SER A 333 -33.38 36.15 -3.72
C SER A 333 -33.18 37.54 -4.35
N GLY A 334 -32.74 37.60 -5.61
CA GLY A 334 -32.52 38.84 -6.35
C GLY A 334 -31.12 39.46 -6.20
N ASN A 335 -30.25 38.89 -5.38
CA ASN A 335 -28.85 39.33 -5.22
C ASN A 335 -27.89 38.35 -5.89
N SER A 336 -26.89 38.86 -6.61
CA SER A 336 -25.78 38.05 -7.13
C SER A 336 -24.74 37.83 -6.02
N ILE A 337 -24.53 36.58 -5.61
CA ILE A 337 -23.63 36.20 -4.53
C ILE A 337 -22.71 35.08 -5.03
N LYS A 338 -21.44 35.08 -4.58
CA LYS A 338 -20.53 33.95 -4.71
C LYS A 338 -20.44 33.24 -3.35
N SER A 339 -20.86 31.98 -3.30
CA SER A 339 -20.86 31.18 -2.09
C SER A 339 -19.58 30.36 -1.97
N ILE A 340 -18.43 31.03 -1.87
CA ILE A 340 -17.13 30.37 -1.71
C ILE A 340 -17.04 29.76 -0.32
N PHE A 341 -16.72 28.47 -0.25
CA PHE A 341 -16.54 27.74 1.01
C PHE A 341 -15.04 27.49 1.25
N PRO A 342 -14.38 28.22 2.17
CA PRO A 342 -12.92 28.16 2.35
C PRO A 342 -12.39 26.76 2.66
N TRP A 343 -13.12 25.96 3.45
CA TRP A 343 -12.69 24.60 3.79
C TRP A 343 -12.70 23.65 2.58
N ILE A 344 -13.74 23.72 1.74
CA ILE A 344 -13.80 22.93 0.50
C ILE A 344 -12.69 23.38 -0.45
N ARG A 345 -12.47 24.70 -0.55
CA ARG A 345 -11.41 25.26 -1.39
C ARG A 345 -10.02 24.78 -0.97
N ASP A 346 -9.75 24.81 0.33
CA ASP A 346 -8.49 24.33 0.92
C ASP A 346 -8.27 22.84 0.62
N ILE A 347 -9.30 22.00 0.81
CA ILE A 347 -9.22 20.57 0.47
C ILE A 347 -8.97 20.37 -1.04
N VAL A 348 -9.65 21.12 -1.90
CA VAL A 348 -9.52 20.99 -3.37
C VAL A 348 -8.15 21.42 -3.89
N ILE A 349 -7.52 22.41 -3.25
CA ILE A 349 -6.14 22.81 -3.59
C ILE A 349 -5.17 21.65 -3.34
N HIS A 350 -5.39 20.88 -2.28
CA HIS A 350 -4.52 19.75 -1.90
C HIS A 350 -5.07 18.39 -2.31
N LYS A 351 -6.02 18.33 -3.25
CA LYS A 351 -6.74 17.09 -3.61
C LYS A 351 -5.84 15.93 -4.08
N GLN A 352 -4.58 16.23 -4.42
CA GLN A 352 -3.60 15.23 -4.79
C GLN A 352 -3.35 14.22 -3.65
N ILE A 353 -3.27 14.71 -2.41
CA ILE A 353 -3.09 13.85 -1.22
C ILE A 353 -4.28 12.91 -1.03
N LEU A 354 -5.50 13.36 -1.36
CA LEU A 354 -6.69 12.52 -1.32
C LEU A 354 -6.63 11.47 -2.42
N ARG A 355 -6.18 11.82 -3.62
CA ARG A 355 -6.04 10.85 -4.73
C ARG A 355 -5.09 9.72 -4.39
N ASP A 356 -4.03 10.02 -3.67
CA ASP A 356 -2.96 9.07 -3.41
C ASP A 356 -3.36 8.03 -2.35
N LEU A 357 -4.33 8.32 -1.47
CA LEU A 357 -4.90 7.33 -0.53
C LEU A 357 -5.53 6.09 -1.21
N ARG A 358 -5.82 6.15 -2.52
CA ARG A 358 -6.38 5.01 -3.28
C ARG A 358 -5.47 3.78 -3.19
N VAL A 359 -4.14 3.96 -3.20
CA VAL A 359 -3.21 2.83 -3.16
C VAL A 359 -3.33 2.07 -1.84
N LEU A 360 -3.37 2.80 -0.71
CA LEU A 360 -3.57 2.22 0.62
C LEU A 360 -4.95 1.59 0.76
N ARG A 361 -6.02 2.30 0.35
CA ARG A 361 -7.39 1.79 0.40
C ARG A 361 -7.50 0.44 -0.32
N ASN A 362 -7.00 0.38 -1.55
CA ASN A 362 -7.10 -0.82 -2.38
C ASN A 362 -6.29 -1.98 -1.78
N ALA A 363 -5.07 -1.73 -1.29
CA ALA A 363 -4.27 -2.76 -0.63
C ALA A 363 -4.97 -3.31 0.63
N ALA A 364 -5.46 -2.42 1.49
CA ALA A 364 -6.18 -2.81 2.71
C ALA A 364 -7.48 -3.57 2.41
N ALA A 365 -8.25 -3.15 1.40
CA ALA A 365 -9.52 -3.79 1.06
C ALA A 365 -9.40 -5.17 0.39
N HIS A 366 -8.27 -5.45 -0.28
CA HIS A 366 -8.04 -6.72 -0.99
C HIS A 366 -7.30 -7.78 -0.16
N GLY A 367 -7.09 -7.55 1.14
CA GLY A 367 -6.46 -8.51 2.04
C GLY A 367 -5.00 -8.81 1.71
N ARG A 368 -4.31 -7.90 1.01
CA ARG A 368 -2.89 -8.04 0.68
C ARG A 368 -2.04 -7.54 1.85
N PRO A 369 -0.94 -8.24 2.20
CA PRO A 369 0.02 -7.74 3.19
C PRO A 369 0.45 -6.31 2.91
N ILE A 370 0.26 -5.38 3.85
CA ILE A 370 0.54 -3.94 3.62
C ILE A 370 1.88 -3.51 4.20
N LEU A 371 2.29 -4.04 5.35
CA LEU A 371 3.61 -3.85 5.93
C LEU A 371 4.76 -4.13 4.95
N PRO A 372 4.82 -5.26 4.23
CA PRO A 372 5.93 -5.51 3.32
C PRO A 372 5.92 -4.50 2.17
N ILE A 373 4.75 -4.08 1.70
CA ILE A 373 4.66 -3.08 0.63
C ILE A 373 5.16 -1.71 1.09
N LEU A 374 4.77 -1.29 2.30
CA LEU A 374 5.23 -0.05 2.93
C LEU A 374 6.74 -0.07 3.17
N MET A 375 7.27 -1.19 3.64
CA MET A 375 8.66 -1.30 4.07
C MET A 375 9.61 -1.74 2.95
N ASN A 376 9.13 -2.07 1.76
CA ASN A 376 9.99 -2.56 0.68
C ASN A 376 10.96 -1.48 0.16
N PRO A 377 12.29 -1.63 0.36
CA PRO A 377 13.26 -0.68 -0.18
C PRO A 377 13.30 -0.70 -1.71
N ASP A 378 13.02 -1.86 -2.31
CA ASP A 378 13.03 -2.09 -3.76
C ASP A 378 11.64 -1.85 -4.39
N TYR A 379 10.73 -1.19 -3.66
CA TYR A 379 9.40 -0.89 -4.20
C TYR A 379 9.52 -0.09 -5.49
N ASN A 380 10.41 0.90 -5.49
CA ASN A 380 10.70 1.75 -6.63
C ASN A 380 11.76 1.11 -7.53
N PRO A 381 11.44 0.66 -8.76
CA PRO A 381 12.43 0.05 -9.64
C PRO A 381 13.53 1.02 -10.08
N ASN A 382 13.28 2.33 -9.96
CA ASN A 382 14.25 3.38 -10.26
C ASN A 382 14.95 3.90 -8.99
N TRP A 383 14.89 3.18 -7.87
CA TRP A 383 15.35 3.67 -6.57
C TRP A 383 16.77 4.23 -6.61
N ASP A 384 17.73 3.44 -7.11
CA ASP A 384 19.13 3.84 -7.22
C ASP A 384 19.31 5.10 -8.09
N LEU A 385 18.46 5.25 -9.12
CA LEU A 385 18.47 6.44 -9.96
C LEU A 385 17.90 7.65 -9.22
N GLU A 386 16.79 7.50 -8.51
CA GLU A 386 16.08 8.59 -7.86
C GLU A 386 16.74 9.04 -6.55
N PHE A 387 17.51 8.17 -5.88
CA PHE A 387 18.20 8.50 -4.62
C PHE A 387 19.42 9.42 -4.82
N ASP A 388 20.20 9.19 -5.89
CA ASP A 388 21.42 9.98 -6.18
C ASP A 388 21.14 11.38 -6.73
N ASN A 389 19.94 11.61 -7.29
CA ASN A 389 19.51 12.93 -7.75
C ASN A 389 17.99 13.10 -7.61
N PRO A 390 17.49 13.26 -6.37
CA PRO A 390 16.05 13.35 -6.12
C PRO A 390 15.43 14.51 -6.88
N GLU A 391 16.06 15.68 -6.92
CA GLU A 391 15.48 16.86 -7.56
C GLU A 391 15.45 16.79 -9.09
N GLY A 392 16.50 16.23 -9.71
CA GLY A 392 16.59 16.13 -11.16
C GLY A 392 15.81 14.95 -11.75
N ARG A 393 15.45 13.96 -10.93
CA ARG A 393 14.82 12.71 -11.39
C ARG A 393 13.43 12.47 -10.82
N THR A 394 13.06 13.15 -9.73
CA THR A 394 11.74 13.04 -9.12
C THR A 394 10.98 14.36 -9.19
N ASN A 395 9.68 14.29 -8.95
CA ASN A 395 8.85 15.49 -8.78
C ASN A 395 8.61 15.78 -7.28
N ILE A 396 9.56 15.45 -6.39
CA ILE A 396 9.38 15.60 -4.93
C ILE A 396 9.01 17.03 -4.54
N LYS A 397 9.57 18.05 -5.19
CA LYS A 397 9.23 19.48 -4.98
C LYS A 397 7.79 19.85 -5.35
N LYS A 398 7.10 19.02 -6.14
CA LYS A 398 5.68 19.21 -6.48
C LYS A 398 4.74 18.50 -5.50
N TRP A 399 5.29 17.81 -4.51
CA TRP A 399 4.48 17.21 -3.47
C TRP A 399 3.92 18.32 -2.57
N ASP A 400 2.61 18.30 -2.34
CA ASP A 400 1.92 19.26 -1.47
C ASP A 400 2.54 19.33 -0.06
N LEU A 401 3.14 18.23 0.42
CA LEU A 401 3.79 18.17 1.73
C LEU A 401 5.29 18.50 1.71
N PHE A 402 5.87 18.82 0.55
CA PHE A 402 7.31 19.08 0.43
C PHE A 402 7.79 20.17 1.38
N GLU A 403 7.22 21.37 1.29
CA GLU A 403 7.66 22.51 2.12
C GLU A 403 7.39 22.29 3.62
N PRO A 404 6.20 21.81 4.04
CA PRO A 404 5.96 21.48 5.45
C PRO A 404 6.92 20.43 6.01
N LEU A 405 7.16 19.32 5.30
CA LEU A 405 8.06 18.27 5.74
C LEU A 405 9.52 18.74 5.72
N LYS A 406 9.91 19.51 4.71
CA LYS A 406 11.25 20.10 4.63
C LYS A 406 11.54 20.94 5.86
N ARG A 407 10.62 21.85 6.19
CA ARG A 407 10.75 22.76 7.33
C ARG A 407 10.71 22.02 8.66
N MET A 408 9.84 21.01 8.79
CA MET A 408 9.79 20.15 9.97
C MET A 408 11.14 19.47 10.20
N ASN A 409 11.70 18.82 9.17
CA ASN A 409 13.00 18.16 9.27
C ASN A 409 14.12 19.12 9.65
N GLN A 410 14.14 20.33 9.09
CA GLN A 410 15.11 21.37 9.41
C GLN A 410 15.03 21.82 10.88
N ILE A 411 13.82 21.88 11.45
CA ILE A 411 13.61 22.28 12.85
C ILE A 411 13.92 21.13 13.81
N ILE A 412 13.35 19.94 13.55
CA ILE A 412 13.41 18.81 14.48
C ILE A 412 14.75 18.10 14.43
N PHE A 413 15.27 17.83 13.23
CA PHE A 413 16.53 17.12 13.06
C PHE A 413 17.73 18.06 12.88
N SER A 414 17.50 19.37 12.82
CA SER A 414 18.57 20.38 12.62
C SER A 414 19.43 20.11 11.38
N VAL A 415 18.80 19.65 10.30
CA VAL A 415 19.47 19.28 9.04
C VAL A 415 19.33 20.36 7.96
N ASP A 416 20.22 20.37 6.98
CA ASP A 416 20.10 21.23 5.79
C ASP A 416 19.01 20.75 4.81
N GLU A 417 18.75 21.54 3.76
CA GLU A 417 17.76 21.21 2.73
C GLU A 417 18.08 19.92 1.96
N GLN A 418 19.33 19.67 1.61
CA GLN A 418 19.73 18.48 0.86
C GLN A 418 19.52 17.21 1.70
N THR A 419 19.94 17.25 2.96
CA THR A 419 19.74 16.15 3.91
C THR A 419 18.24 15.93 4.19
N SER A 420 17.46 17.01 4.30
CA SER A 420 16.00 16.94 4.43
C SER A 420 15.34 16.22 3.24
N ILE A 421 15.79 16.52 2.01
CA ILE A 421 15.31 15.85 0.81
C ILE A 421 15.66 14.36 0.82
N GLN A 422 16.87 14.00 1.26
CA GLN A 422 17.27 12.60 1.39
C GLN A 422 16.40 11.83 2.40
N ILE A 423 15.98 12.47 3.50
CA ILE A 423 15.04 11.88 4.47
C ILE A 423 13.64 11.68 3.86
N MET A 424 13.16 12.65 3.05
CA MET A 424 11.84 12.57 2.42
C MET A 424 11.80 11.60 1.23
N GLN A 425 12.94 11.36 0.56
CA GLN A 425 12.99 10.59 -0.67
C GLN A 425 12.52 9.13 -0.50
N PRO A 426 12.84 8.42 0.58
CA PRO A 426 12.27 7.10 0.84
C PRO A 426 10.75 7.07 0.98
N ILE A 427 10.18 8.11 1.58
CA ILE A 427 8.74 8.27 1.74
C ILE A 427 8.11 8.55 0.37
N PHE A 428 8.62 9.55 -0.35
CA PHE A 428 8.09 9.96 -1.65
C PHE A 428 8.27 8.88 -2.73
N GLY A 429 9.38 8.15 -2.67
CA GLY A 429 9.73 7.06 -3.59
C GLY A 429 8.82 5.85 -3.46
N ASN A 430 8.15 5.64 -2.33
CA ASN A 430 7.17 4.59 -2.13
C ASN A 430 5.74 5.19 -2.04
N PRO A 431 4.88 5.00 -3.06
CA PRO A 431 3.50 5.51 -3.07
C PRO A 431 2.68 5.12 -1.83
N TYR A 432 2.95 3.96 -1.24
CA TYR A 432 2.26 3.51 -0.02
C TYR A 432 2.72 4.27 1.22
N ARG A 433 4.03 4.50 1.40
CA ARG A 433 4.55 5.32 2.52
C ARG A 433 4.14 6.78 2.36
N LYS A 434 4.18 7.29 1.13
CA LYS A 434 3.66 8.62 0.80
C LYS A 434 2.19 8.76 1.22
N ALA A 435 1.35 7.82 0.81
CA ALA A 435 -0.07 7.80 1.18
C ALA A 435 -0.28 7.62 2.69
N TRP A 436 0.62 6.91 3.39
CA TRP A 436 0.57 6.75 4.85
C TRP A 436 0.78 8.08 5.58
N ILE A 437 1.78 8.86 5.16
CA ILE A 437 1.98 10.23 5.66
C ILE A 437 0.77 11.11 5.30
N GLU A 438 0.27 11.04 4.07
CA GLU A 438 -0.85 11.86 3.61
C GLU A 438 -2.16 11.54 4.38
N LEU A 439 -2.40 10.28 4.74
CA LEU A 439 -3.52 9.86 5.59
C LEU A 439 -3.49 10.59 6.95
N ASN A 440 -2.37 10.47 7.66
CA ASN A 440 -2.19 11.10 8.97
C ASN A 440 -2.28 12.62 8.85
N PHE A 441 -1.64 13.19 7.81
CA PHE A 441 -1.71 14.62 7.53
C PHE A 441 -3.15 15.10 7.33
N ILE A 442 -3.99 14.37 6.60
CA ILE A 442 -5.39 14.78 6.37
C ILE A 442 -6.17 14.88 7.68
N TYR A 443 -5.98 13.92 8.58
CA TYR A 443 -6.64 13.93 9.88
C TYR A 443 -6.23 15.15 10.72
N HIS A 444 -4.93 15.38 10.86
CA HIS A 444 -4.39 16.50 11.63
C HIS A 444 -4.64 17.87 10.97
N ARG A 445 -4.69 17.94 9.63
CA ARG A 445 -4.80 19.22 8.92
C ARG A 445 -6.22 19.62 8.56
N PHE A 446 -7.04 18.69 8.09
CA PHE A 446 -8.38 19.00 7.56
C PHE A 446 -9.48 18.50 8.49
N ILE A 447 -9.48 17.22 8.87
CA ILE A 447 -10.58 16.64 9.65
C ILE A 447 -10.72 17.34 11.01
N SER A 448 -9.59 17.66 11.64
CA SER A 448 -9.54 18.42 12.91
C SER A 448 -10.26 19.77 12.87
N LEU A 449 -10.50 20.35 11.68
CA LEU A 449 -11.13 21.67 11.54
C LEU A 449 -12.65 21.65 11.60
N PHE A 450 -13.28 20.53 11.25
CA PHE A 450 -14.75 20.48 11.10
C PHE A 450 -15.41 19.21 11.63
N ASP A 451 -14.65 18.20 12.06
CA ASP A 451 -15.20 16.96 12.62
C ASP A 451 -14.41 16.49 13.85
N ASN A 452 -14.73 17.12 14.99
CA ASN A 452 -14.03 16.87 16.26
C ASN A 452 -14.16 15.42 16.74
N LYS A 453 -15.35 14.81 16.60
CA LYS A 453 -15.57 13.43 17.07
C LYS A 453 -14.67 12.47 16.31
N ARG A 454 -14.68 12.56 14.98
CA ARG A 454 -13.90 11.66 14.13
C ARG A 454 -12.39 11.88 14.27
N TYR A 455 -11.96 13.12 14.45
CA TYR A 455 -10.57 13.43 14.76
C TYR A 455 -10.15 12.84 16.11
N SER A 456 -10.98 12.99 17.16
CA SER A 456 -10.70 12.44 18.49
C SER A 456 -10.62 10.91 18.49
N ASP A 457 -11.53 10.24 17.77
CA ASP A 457 -11.51 8.78 17.63
C ASP A 457 -10.25 8.30 16.93
N PHE A 458 -9.86 8.97 15.84
CA PHE A 458 -8.61 8.68 15.14
C PHE A 458 -7.39 8.88 16.05
N LEU A 459 -7.33 9.98 16.81
CA LEU A 459 -6.21 10.24 17.73
C LEU A 459 -6.08 9.16 18.79
N LEU A 460 -7.20 8.73 19.39
CA LEU A 460 -7.19 7.68 20.39
C LEU A 460 -6.71 6.35 19.80
N GLU A 461 -7.30 5.95 18.67
CA GLU A 461 -6.99 4.67 18.02
C GLU A 461 -5.58 4.61 17.45
N SER A 462 -5.10 5.71 16.87
CA SER A 462 -3.74 5.81 16.33
C SER A 462 -2.72 5.81 17.45
N LYS A 463 -2.94 6.57 18.53
CA LYS A 463 -2.06 6.55 19.71
C LYS A 463 -2.01 5.16 20.33
N GLU A 464 -3.16 4.52 20.53
CA GLU A 464 -3.21 3.19 21.13
C GLU A 464 -2.45 2.15 20.30
N PHE A 465 -2.54 2.23 18.97
CA PHE A 465 -1.95 1.24 18.06
C PHE A 465 -0.47 1.51 17.71
N LEU A 466 -0.06 2.77 17.57
CA LEU A 466 1.26 3.18 17.08
C LEU A 466 2.26 3.52 18.19
N ASP A 467 1.79 3.76 19.43
CA ASP A 467 2.67 4.08 20.55
C ASP A 467 3.51 2.86 20.94
N TYR A 468 4.83 3.00 20.75
CA TYR A 468 5.85 2.01 21.12
C TYR A 468 6.79 2.51 22.21
N GLU A 469 6.64 3.77 22.65
CA GLU A 469 7.52 4.38 23.65
C GLU A 469 7.01 4.14 25.08
N SER A 470 5.68 4.01 25.24
CA SER A 470 5.06 3.71 26.52
C SER A 470 5.42 2.30 27.02
N ILE A 471 5.57 2.16 28.34
CA ILE A 471 5.76 0.86 28.99
C ILE A 471 4.53 0.00 28.73
N ASP A 472 4.72 -1.16 28.09
CA ASP A 472 3.64 -2.10 27.83
C ASP A 472 3.35 -2.95 29.06
N SER A 473 2.17 -2.73 29.65
CA SER A 473 1.68 -3.50 30.81
C SER A 473 0.65 -4.57 30.43
N ARG A 474 0.42 -4.82 29.14
CA ARG A 474 -0.55 -5.82 28.67
C ARG A 474 -0.06 -7.24 28.93
N THR A 475 -0.99 -8.10 29.32
CA THR A 475 -0.83 -9.55 29.38
C THR A 475 -0.70 -10.16 27.98
N ASP A 476 -0.21 -11.39 27.88
CA ASP A 476 -0.05 -12.06 26.57
C ASP A 476 -1.41 -12.28 25.88
N LEU A 477 -2.46 -12.61 26.64
CA LEU A 477 -3.83 -12.69 26.13
C LEU A 477 -4.32 -11.36 25.56
N GLU A 478 -3.99 -10.24 26.21
CA GLU A 478 -4.35 -8.90 25.69
C GLU A 478 -3.58 -8.57 24.40
N LYS A 479 -2.33 -9.00 24.25
CA LYS A 479 -1.56 -8.84 23.00
C LYS A 479 -2.07 -9.71 21.87
N GLU A 480 -2.63 -10.87 22.18
CA GLU A 480 -3.31 -11.74 21.20
C GLU A 480 -4.64 -11.14 20.74
N LEU A 481 -5.46 -10.65 21.67
CA LEU A 481 -6.79 -10.09 21.36
C LEU A 481 -6.72 -8.69 20.74
N TYR A 482 -5.74 -7.88 21.15
CA TYR A 482 -5.59 -6.48 20.75
C TYR A 482 -4.14 -6.17 20.36
N PRO A 483 -3.66 -6.74 19.23
CA PRO A 483 -2.30 -6.53 18.78
C PRO A 483 -2.08 -5.06 18.38
N LYS A 484 -0.91 -4.55 18.77
CA LYS A 484 -0.39 -3.22 18.46
C LYS A 484 0.76 -3.34 17.47
N LEU A 485 1.11 -2.22 16.83
CA LEU A 485 2.11 -2.25 15.78
C LEU A 485 3.48 -2.74 16.27
N PHE A 486 3.88 -2.40 17.50
CA PHE A 486 5.16 -2.83 18.06
C PHE A 486 5.17 -4.30 18.52
N ASP A 487 4.02 -4.97 18.57
CA ASP A 487 3.94 -6.40 18.92
C ASP A 487 4.59 -7.30 17.84
N ILE A 488 4.94 -6.75 16.67
CA ILE A 488 5.78 -7.43 15.67
C ILE A 488 7.21 -7.69 16.17
N GLY A 489 7.65 -6.97 17.19
CA GLY A 489 9.00 -7.07 17.75
C GLY A 489 10.11 -6.51 16.84
N ASP A 490 11.35 -6.66 17.30
CA ASP A 490 12.53 -6.21 16.55
C ASP A 490 12.94 -7.24 15.48
N THR A 491 12.41 -7.06 14.28
CA THR A 491 12.69 -7.89 13.09
C THR A 491 13.94 -7.46 12.32
N THR A 492 14.61 -6.39 12.75
CA THR A 492 15.78 -5.80 12.08
C THR A 492 17.06 -5.86 12.91
N ALA A 493 16.99 -6.42 14.13
CA ALA A 493 18.08 -6.44 15.10
C ALA A 493 18.63 -5.02 15.32
N PHE A 494 17.73 -4.08 15.64
CA PHE A 494 17.97 -2.64 15.64
C PHE A 494 19.19 -2.23 16.46
N LEU A 495 19.39 -2.84 17.63
CA LEU A 495 20.54 -2.54 18.49
C LEU A 495 21.89 -2.85 17.81
N GLN A 496 21.93 -3.90 16.98
CA GLN A 496 23.13 -4.33 16.27
C GLN A 496 23.29 -3.61 14.92
N THR A 497 22.19 -3.33 14.23
CA THR A 497 22.22 -2.88 12.84
C THR A 497 22.06 -1.36 12.69
N GLY A 498 21.44 -0.71 13.67
CA GLY A 498 20.99 0.69 13.57
C GLY A 498 19.83 0.89 12.60
N THR A 499 19.30 -0.18 11.99
CA THR A 499 18.16 -0.13 11.08
C THR A 499 16.87 -0.18 11.89
N PRO A 500 16.04 0.89 11.89
CA PRO A 500 14.84 0.92 12.71
C PRO A 500 13.82 -0.12 12.24
N PRO A 501 13.13 -0.80 13.17
CA PRO A 501 12.09 -1.75 12.83
C PRO A 501 10.86 -1.03 12.26
N ALA A 502 10.02 -1.77 11.54
CA ALA A 502 8.88 -1.20 10.81
C ALA A 502 7.92 -0.40 11.71
N TYR A 503 7.66 -0.87 12.93
CA TYR A 503 6.77 -0.16 13.86
C TYR A 503 7.29 1.23 14.23
N CYS A 504 8.61 1.35 14.41
CA CYS A 504 9.27 2.60 14.74
C CYS A 504 9.19 3.57 13.55
N VAL A 505 9.50 3.08 12.35
CA VAL A 505 9.41 3.87 11.11
C VAL A 505 8.01 4.42 10.90
N LEU A 506 6.98 3.57 10.92
CA LEU A 506 5.61 3.98 10.61
C LEU A 506 5.00 4.90 11.69
N SER A 507 5.32 4.66 12.96
CA SER A 507 4.88 5.51 14.07
C SER A 507 5.53 6.90 14.02
N ASN A 508 6.84 6.96 13.72
CA ASN A 508 7.55 8.22 13.54
C ASN A 508 7.03 9.00 12.33
N GLU A 509 6.74 8.33 11.22
CA GLU A 509 6.13 8.97 10.04
C GLU A 509 4.75 9.56 10.31
N ALA A 510 3.92 8.89 11.12
CA ALA A 510 2.63 9.42 11.55
C ALA A 510 2.81 10.70 12.39
N THR A 511 3.80 10.70 13.29
CA THR A 511 4.17 11.87 14.09
C THR A 511 4.71 13.02 13.23
N MET A 512 5.56 12.71 12.25
CA MET A 512 6.05 13.68 11.26
C MET A 512 4.89 14.35 10.50
N ALA A 513 3.87 13.57 10.11
CA ALA A 513 2.70 14.09 9.41
C ALA A 513 1.87 15.06 10.28
N SER A 514 1.76 14.79 11.58
CA SER A 514 1.12 15.70 12.55
C SER A 514 1.86 17.05 12.62
N MET A 515 3.18 17.03 12.80
CA MET A 515 3.99 18.26 12.85
C MET A 515 3.95 19.03 11.51
N ALA A 516 3.99 18.30 10.39
CA ALA A 516 3.85 18.91 9.07
C ALA A 516 2.47 19.57 8.87
N ALA A 517 1.40 18.99 9.43
CA ALA A 517 0.06 19.59 9.41
C ALA A 517 0.02 20.93 10.16
N ASP A 518 0.70 21.04 11.30
CA ASP A 518 0.77 22.29 12.06
C ASP A 518 1.55 23.38 11.30
N ILE A 519 2.73 23.05 10.77
CA ILE A 519 3.51 23.98 9.93
C ILE A 519 2.72 24.40 8.68
N HIS A 520 2.01 23.46 8.07
CA HIS A 520 1.17 23.76 6.91
C HIS A 520 0.02 24.73 7.27
N ARG A 521 -0.59 24.58 8.45
CA ARG A 521 -1.63 25.49 8.96
C ARG A 521 -1.10 26.91 9.14
N GLU A 522 0.09 27.07 9.70
CA GLU A 522 0.77 28.38 9.86
C GLU A 522 1.07 29.04 8.51
N ASN A 523 1.60 28.28 7.56
CA ASN A 523 1.89 28.77 6.21
C ASN A 523 0.62 29.17 5.44
N MET A 524 -0.50 28.50 5.66
CA MET A 524 -1.78 28.86 5.04
C MET A 524 -2.35 30.16 5.64
N ASN A 525 -2.33 30.30 6.97
CA ASN A 525 -2.83 31.51 7.64
C ASN A 525 -2.11 32.78 7.16
N SER A 526 -0.82 32.68 6.85
CA SER A 526 -0.03 33.78 6.27
C SER A 526 -0.29 34.06 4.79
N ASN A 527 -1.07 33.20 4.11
CA ASN A 527 -1.35 33.27 2.66
C ASN A 527 -2.85 33.25 2.34
N ILE A 528 -3.73 33.63 3.28
CA ILE A 528 -5.18 33.44 3.20
C ILE A 528 -5.82 34.05 1.94
N GLU A 529 -5.24 35.13 1.39
CA GLU A 529 -5.68 35.78 0.14
C GLU A 529 -5.59 34.88 -1.10
N LYS A 530 -4.74 33.84 -1.10
CA LYS A 530 -4.68 32.85 -2.20
C LYS A 530 -5.84 31.85 -2.18
N TYR A 531 -6.59 31.82 -1.08
CA TYR A 531 -7.63 30.83 -0.78
C TYR A 531 -9.05 31.42 -0.80
N LEU A 532 -9.18 32.74 -0.82
CA LEU A 532 -10.42 33.50 -1.06
C LEU A 532 -10.50 33.89 -2.54
#